data_AF-A0AAW6T5R0-F1
#
_entry.id   AF-A0AAW6T5R0-F1
#
_cell.length_a   1.000
_cell.length_b   1.000
_cell.length_c   1.000
_cell.angle_alpha   90.00
_cell.angle_beta   90.00
_cell.angle_gamma   90.00
#
_symmetry.space_group_name_H-M   'P 1'
#
loop_
_entity.id
_entity.type
_entity.pdbx_description
1 polymer ?
#
loop_
_entity_poly.entity_id
_entity_poly.type
_entity_poly.pdbx_seq_one_letter_code
_entity_poly.pdbx_strand_id
1 'polypeptide(L)'
;MTTAGMVCERCGAELPSTAMFCGECGATVTAPARNRAAAAAALHCDACGQAMGPNDIFCAQCGHVASSVTEAWSMDAGAAGRARQPGQGDLSARAADGGRAAATAGSLPTIVEPGPTLPSAGVSSDTMPVAGDALERPVAAGPHGFAPPGDPVEHDATRVVRKASRLASFVLQFSTGEQFTVTGRGLIGRNPQPEPAEHVEHLVVIRDPARSVSKTHLEFGQEDGGFWVLDRFSGNGSVVRVPDAEPRRCEGGKRYAVPRGTRVDIGDQFFVIS
;
A
#
# COMPACT_ATOMS: atom_id res chain seq x y z
N MET A 1 1.64 -63.77 -5.50
CA MET A 1 2.17 -62.57 -6.19
C MET A 1 2.51 -61.57 -5.10
N THR A 2 3.77 -61.49 -4.70
CA THR A 2 4.20 -60.63 -3.60
C THR A 2 4.29 -59.20 -4.12
N THR A 3 3.31 -58.36 -3.76
CA THR A 3 3.27 -56.94 -4.13
C THR A 3 4.47 -56.25 -3.49
N ALA A 4 5.41 -55.75 -4.29
CA ALA A 4 6.58 -55.01 -3.80
C ALA A 4 6.12 -53.75 -3.05
N GLY A 5 6.23 -53.78 -1.73
CA GLY A 5 5.98 -52.64 -0.84
C GLY A 5 7.21 -51.72 -0.71
N MET A 6 6.99 -50.48 -0.30
CA MET A 6 8.05 -49.55 0.11
C MET A 6 8.23 -49.61 1.62
N VAL A 7 9.40 -49.28 2.14
CA VAL A 7 9.66 -49.26 3.58
C VAL A 7 9.57 -47.84 4.12
N CYS A 8 8.92 -47.66 5.27
CA CYS A 8 8.87 -46.38 5.95
C CYS A 8 10.27 -45.97 6.45
N GLU A 9 10.80 -44.85 5.95
CA GLU A 9 12.12 -44.34 6.36
C GLU A 9 12.20 -43.91 7.83
N ARG A 10 11.05 -43.73 8.50
CA ARG A 10 11.00 -43.29 9.90
C ARG A 10 10.97 -44.44 10.91
N CYS A 11 10.35 -45.57 10.58
CA CYS A 11 10.15 -46.68 11.53
C CYS A 11 10.45 -48.07 10.97
N GLY A 12 10.72 -48.20 9.67
CA GLY A 12 11.04 -49.49 9.05
C GLY A 12 9.82 -50.36 8.69
N ALA A 13 8.60 -49.89 8.91
CA ALA A 13 7.38 -50.63 8.56
C ALA A 13 7.25 -50.83 7.04
N GLU A 14 6.81 -52.01 6.61
CA GLU A 14 6.48 -52.29 5.21
C GLU A 14 5.13 -51.64 4.86
N LEU A 15 5.12 -50.85 3.78
CA LEU A 15 3.98 -50.08 3.32
C LEU A 15 3.61 -50.48 1.90
N PRO A 16 2.31 -50.45 1.54
CA PRO A 16 1.91 -50.59 0.15
C PRO A 16 2.50 -49.42 -0.66
N SER A 17 2.83 -49.67 -1.92
CA SER A 17 3.42 -48.66 -2.83
C SER A 17 2.52 -47.44 -3.11
N THR A 18 1.25 -47.51 -2.71
CA THR A 18 0.26 -46.42 -2.78
C THR A 18 0.03 -45.72 -1.44
N ALA A 19 0.72 -46.12 -0.37
CA ALA A 19 0.60 -45.46 0.92
C ALA A 19 1.04 -43.99 0.79
N MET A 20 0.22 -43.07 1.28
CA MET A 20 0.58 -41.67 1.48
C MET A 20 1.07 -41.43 2.92
N PHE A 21 0.71 -42.32 3.85
CA PHE A 21 1.03 -42.22 5.27
C PHE A 21 1.35 -43.61 5.83
N CYS A 22 2.25 -43.67 6.81
CA CYS A 22 2.56 -44.87 7.57
C CYS A 22 1.53 -45.05 8.68
N GLY A 23 0.77 -46.15 8.65
CA GLY A 23 -0.25 -46.46 9.67
C GLY A 23 0.31 -46.80 11.06
N GLU A 24 1.62 -47.04 11.17
CA GLU A 24 2.25 -47.47 12.42
C GLU A 24 2.91 -46.29 13.18
N CYS A 25 3.64 -45.42 12.47
CA CYS A 25 4.32 -44.26 13.08
C CYS A 25 3.72 -42.89 12.68
N GLY A 26 2.71 -42.87 11.81
CA GLY A 26 2.03 -41.66 11.35
C GLY A 26 2.82 -40.79 10.36
N ALA A 27 3.99 -41.22 9.90
CA ALA A 27 4.81 -40.45 8.98
C ALA A 27 4.21 -40.41 7.56
N THR A 28 4.15 -39.22 6.95
CA THR A 28 3.83 -39.08 5.52
C THR A 28 4.95 -39.71 4.69
N VAL A 29 4.59 -40.54 3.71
CA VAL A 29 5.54 -41.21 2.80
C VAL A 29 5.38 -40.66 1.39
N THR A 30 6.50 -40.30 0.75
CA THR A 30 6.52 -39.73 -0.61
C THR A 30 6.92 -40.83 -1.60
N ALA A 31 6.08 -41.12 -2.59
CA ALA A 31 6.34 -42.18 -3.57
C ALA A 31 7.63 -41.94 -4.38
N PRO A 32 8.37 -43.00 -4.79
CA PRO A 32 9.65 -42.85 -5.47
C PRO A 32 9.51 -42.34 -6.92
N ALA A 33 10.47 -41.49 -7.29
CA ALA A 33 10.51 -40.57 -8.43
C ALA A 33 10.50 -41.16 -9.87
N ARG A 34 10.05 -42.40 -10.10
CA ARG A 34 10.10 -43.01 -11.44
C ARG A 34 9.08 -42.45 -12.44
N ASN A 35 8.04 -41.74 -11.99
CA ASN A 35 7.00 -41.18 -12.86
C ASN A 35 7.11 -39.65 -13.08
N ARG A 36 8.27 -39.02 -12.81
CA ARG A 36 8.45 -37.57 -13.01
C ARG A 36 9.05 -37.17 -14.37
N ALA A 37 9.55 -38.11 -15.18
CA ALA A 37 10.34 -37.75 -16.37
C ALA A 37 9.55 -37.59 -17.68
N ALA A 38 8.24 -37.84 -17.72
CA ALA A 38 7.48 -37.84 -18.99
C ALA A 38 6.33 -36.81 -19.09
N ALA A 39 6.13 -35.92 -18.10
CA ALA A 39 5.00 -34.98 -18.11
C ALA A 39 5.31 -33.60 -17.48
N ALA A 40 6.44 -32.98 -17.87
CA ALA A 40 6.71 -31.58 -17.51
C ALA A 40 7.44 -30.87 -18.65
N ALA A 41 6.68 -30.41 -19.64
CA ALA A 41 7.11 -29.25 -20.40
C ALA A 41 6.90 -28.04 -19.46
N ALA A 42 7.99 -27.42 -19.01
CA ALA A 42 7.93 -26.20 -18.22
C ALA A 42 7.21 -25.13 -19.06
N LEU A 43 6.01 -24.73 -18.63
CA LEU A 43 5.36 -23.53 -19.16
C LEU A 43 6.20 -22.34 -18.71
N HIS A 44 6.44 -21.36 -19.58
CA HIS A 44 7.16 -20.15 -19.20
C HIS A 44 6.16 -18.99 -19.14
N CYS A 45 6.35 -18.07 -18.20
CA CYS A 45 5.51 -16.89 -18.09
C CYS A 45 5.75 -15.95 -19.29
N ASP A 46 4.69 -15.57 -20.00
CA ASP A 46 4.78 -14.69 -21.17
C ASP A 46 5.24 -13.26 -20.82
N ALA A 47 5.04 -12.82 -19.57
CA ALA A 47 5.40 -11.48 -19.13
C ALA A 47 6.85 -11.36 -18.65
N CYS A 48 7.43 -12.40 -18.04
CA CYS A 48 8.77 -12.30 -17.43
C CYS A 48 9.70 -13.50 -17.71
N GLY A 49 9.25 -14.49 -18.47
CA GLY A 49 10.06 -15.65 -18.88
C GLY A 49 10.32 -16.71 -17.81
N GLN A 50 9.80 -16.55 -16.59
CA GLN A 50 10.05 -17.51 -15.50
C GLN A 50 9.32 -18.83 -15.74
N ALA A 51 10.00 -19.95 -15.47
CA ALA A 51 9.39 -21.28 -15.52
C ALA A 51 8.25 -21.42 -14.50
N MET A 52 7.14 -21.99 -14.94
CA MET A 52 5.93 -22.25 -14.19
C MET A 52 5.64 -23.75 -14.18
N GLY A 53 5.02 -24.21 -13.10
CA GLY A 53 4.48 -25.56 -13.03
C GLY A 53 3.30 -25.75 -13.99
N PRO A 54 3.03 -26.99 -14.42
CA PRO A 54 1.97 -27.30 -15.39
C PRO A 54 0.56 -26.93 -14.93
N ASN A 55 0.35 -26.70 -13.62
CA ASN A 55 -0.94 -26.33 -13.03
C ASN A 55 -0.91 -24.93 -12.38
N ASP A 56 0.15 -24.15 -12.58
CA ASP A 56 0.26 -22.83 -11.98
C ASP A 56 -0.60 -21.82 -12.76
N ILE A 57 -1.63 -21.30 -12.10
CA ILE A 57 -2.53 -20.26 -12.65
C ILE A 57 -1.86 -18.89 -12.61
N PHE A 58 -0.94 -18.67 -11.66
CA PHE A 58 -0.26 -17.40 -11.44
C PHE A 58 1.25 -17.61 -11.39
N CYS A 59 2.01 -16.75 -12.05
CA CYS A 59 3.47 -16.75 -11.96
C CYS A 59 3.91 -16.32 -10.55
N ALA A 60 4.65 -17.18 -9.84
CA ALA A 60 5.15 -16.89 -8.50
C ALA A 60 6.15 -15.71 -8.43
N GLN A 61 6.77 -15.36 -9.56
CA GLN A 61 7.77 -14.30 -9.65
C GLN A 61 7.16 -12.93 -9.94
N CYS A 62 6.34 -12.81 -10.99
CA CYS A 62 5.77 -11.52 -11.43
C CYS A 62 4.27 -11.35 -11.16
N GLY A 63 3.57 -12.41 -10.75
CA GLY A 63 2.12 -12.38 -10.47
C GLY A 63 1.22 -12.39 -11.71
N HIS A 64 1.77 -12.48 -12.93
CA HIS A 64 1.00 -12.58 -14.16
C HIS A 64 0.20 -13.89 -14.21
N VAL A 65 -1.03 -13.84 -14.73
CA VAL A 65 -1.89 -15.02 -14.92
C VAL A 65 -1.43 -15.81 -16.15
N ALA A 66 -1.45 -17.14 -16.09
CA ALA A 66 -1.07 -17.98 -17.21
C ALA A 66 -2.01 -17.77 -18.41
N SER A 67 -1.43 -17.63 -19.61
CA SER A 67 -2.15 -17.48 -20.88
C SER A 67 -3.12 -18.63 -21.13
N SER A 68 -2.73 -19.86 -20.77
CA SER A 68 -3.57 -21.06 -20.86
C SER A 68 -4.90 -20.96 -20.11
N VAL A 69 -4.96 -20.19 -19.02
CA VAL A 69 -6.18 -19.96 -18.24
C VAL A 69 -7.04 -18.87 -18.87
N THR A 70 -6.41 -17.82 -19.44
CA THR A 70 -7.13 -16.78 -20.18
C THR A 70 -7.77 -17.30 -21.47
N GLU A 71 -7.15 -18.28 -22.12
CA GLU A 71 -7.70 -18.93 -23.31
C GLU A 71 -8.87 -19.87 -22.96
N ALA A 72 -8.77 -20.62 -21.86
CA ALA A 72 -9.85 -21.50 -21.39
C ALA A 72 -11.13 -20.72 -21.05
N TRP A 73 -11.02 -19.54 -20.43
CA TRP A 73 -12.19 -18.68 -20.16
C TRP A 73 -12.71 -17.91 -21.39
N SER A 74 -11.93 -17.81 -22.46
CA SER A 74 -12.37 -17.18 -23.71
C SER A 74 -13.28 -18.08 -24.55
N MET A 75 -13.37 -19.38 -24.23
CA MET A 75 -14.24 -20.33 -24.92
C MET A 75 -15.69 -20.31 -24.39
N ASP A 76 -15.94 -19.79 -23.17
CA ASP A 76 -17.28 -19.65 -22.58
C ASP A 76 -17.91 -18.25 -22.79
N ALA A 77 -17.11 -17.25 -23.18
CA ALA A 77 -17.57 -15.88 -23.42
C ALA A 77 -17.98 -15.64 -24.89
N GLY A 78 -18.89 -16.49 -25.38
CA GLY A 78 -19.63 -16.20 -26.60
C GLY A 78 -20.61 -15.04 -26.37
N ALA A 79 -20.31 -13.89 -26.98
CA ALA A 79 -21.19 -12.76 -27.24
C ALA A 79 -21.48 -11.76 -26.10
N ALA A 80 -20.64 -10.73 -25.97
CA ALA A 80 -21.08 -9.32 -25.96
C ALA A 80 -19.89 -8.34 -26.01
N GLY A 81 -19.90 -7.45 -27.03
CA GLY A 81 -19.34 -6.10 -26.92
C GLY A 81 -17.83 -5.93 -27.14
N ARG A 82 -17.45 -5.71 -28.41
CA ARG A 82 -16.18 -5.09 -28.78
C ARG A 82 -16.01 -3.74 -28.06
N ALA A 83 -15.11 -3.67 -27.08
CA ALA A 83 -14.57 -2.41 -26.57
C ALA A 83 -13.20 -2.14 -27.21
N ARG A 84 -13.16 -1.04 -27.94
CA ARG A 84 -12.09 -0.53 -28.80
C ARG A 84 -10.89 -0.06 -27.98
N GLN A 85 -9.69 -0.57 -28.27
CA GLN A 85 -8.40 -0.05 -27.77
C GLN A 85 -8.11 1.35 -28.37
N PRO A 86 -7.61 2.32 -27.59
CA PRO A 86 -6.93 3.49 -28.14
C PRO A 86 -5.40 3.33 -28.08
N GLY A 87 -4.75 3.47 -29.23
CA GLY A 87 -3.45 4.12 -29.36
C GLY A 87 -2.18 3.25 -29.39
N GLN A 88 -1.97 2.50 -30.48
CA GLN A 88 -0.62 2.15 -30.93
C GLN A 88 -0.32 3.02 -32.16
N GLY A 89 0.56 3.99 -31.99
CA GLY A 89 1.09 4.82 -33.07
C GLY A 89 2.36 4.19 -33.63
N ASP A 90 2.25 3.72 -34.86
CA ASP A 90 3.34 3.31 -35.74
C ASP A 90 4.38 4.43 -35.93
N LEU A 91 5.67 4.08 -35.83
CA LEU A 91 6.73 4.75 -36.56
C LEU A 91 7.68 3.69 -37.14
N SER A 92 7.55 3.46 -38.44
CA SER A 92 8.51 2.70 -39.24
C SER A 92 9.01 3.57 -40.39
N ALA A 93 10.32 3.85 -40.39
CA ALA A 93 11.19 4.23 -41.50
C ALA A 93 12.57 4.61 -40.89
N ARG A 94 13.75 4.22 -41.36
CA ARG A 94 14.21 3.54 -42.58
C ARG A 94 15.67 3.06 -42.33
N ALA A 95 16.09 2.11 -43.17
CA ALA A 95 17.37 1.40 -43.19
C ALA A 95 18.64 2.26 -43.38
N ALA A 96 19.80 1.79 -42.89
CA ALA A 96 20.90 1.24 -43.72
C ALA A 96 22.17 0.88 -42.91
N ASP A 97 22.78 -0.24 -43.36
CA ASP A 97 24.21 -0.59 -43.43
C ASP A 97 25.08 -0.96 -42.21
N GLY A 98 25.62 -2.20 -42.28
CA GLY A 98 27.07 -2.45 -42.27
C GLY A 98 27.80 -2.68 -40.95
N GLY A 99 28.48 -3.84 -40.82
CA GLY A 99 29.78 -3.92 -40.15
C GLY A 99 29.97 -4.96 -39.04
N ARG A 100 30.74 -6.01 -39.34
CA ARG A 100 31.40 -6.90 -38.35
C ARG A 100 32.52 -6.17 -37.60
N ALA A 101 32.75 -6.48 -36.31
CA ALA A 101 34.02 -6.98 -35.74
C ALA A 101 34.18 -6.71 -34.21
N ALA A 102 34.61 -7.78 -33.52
CA ALA A 102 35.62 -7.90 -32.45
C ALA A 102 35.82 -6.85 -31.32
N ALA A 103 35.82 -7.40 -30.11
CA ALA A 103 36.55 -7.10 -28.87
C ALA A 103 37.66 -6.01 -28.86
N THR A 104 37.68 -5.15 -27.83
CA THR A 104 38.62 -5.11 -26.68
C THR A 104 38.61 -3.73 -25.96
N ALA A 105 38.79 -3.79 -24.63
CA ALA A 105 39.33 -2.82 -23.65
C ALA A 105 39.35 -1.30 -23.90
N GLY A 106 38.97 -0.52 -22.86
CA GLY A 106 39.55 0.81 -22.61
C GLY A 106 38.70 1.85 -21.86
N SER A 107 39.04 2.06 -20.58
CA SER A 107 39.07 3.32 -19.83
C SER A 107 37.80 4.11 -19.44
N LEU A 108 37.73 4.35 -18.12
CA LEU A 108 36.94 5.37 -17.41
C LEU A 108 37.43 6.80 -17.73
N PRO A 109 36.54 7.80 -17.63
CA PRO A 109 36.97 9.14 -17.24
C PRO A 109 36.37 9.58 -15.89
N THR A 110 37.28 9.97 -15.00
CA THR A 110 37.06 10.81 -13.81
C THR A 110 37.12 12.28 -14.21
N ILE A 111 36.17 13.10 -13.78
CA ILE A 111 36.25 14.58 -13.64
C ILE A 111 35.29 14.93 -12.48
N VAL A 112 35.78 15.12 -11.24
CA VAL A 112 36.36 16.35 -10.62
C VAL A 112 35.31 17.43 -10.32
N GLU A 113 34.93 17.47 -9.05
CA GLU A 113 34.15 18.49 -8.35
C GLU A 113 34.97 19.78 -8.16
N PRO A 114 34.34 20.97 -8.18
CA PRO A 114 34.76 22.01 -7.24
C PRO A 114 33.58 22.76 -6.58
N GLY A 115 33.48 22.66 -5.25
CA GLY A 115 33.11 23.80 -4.40
C GLY A 115 34.39 24.42 -3.78
N PRO A 116 34.32 25.42 -2.86
CA PRO A 116 33.20 26.26 -2.42
C PRO A 116 33.55 27.78 -2.52
N THR A 117 32.64 28.70 -2.14
CA THR A 117 32.91 29.83 -1.20
C THR A 117 31.71 30.76 -1.04
N LEU A 118 31.42 31.13 0.21
CA LEU A 118 30.59 32.26 0.63
C LEU A 118 31.43 33.56 0.65
N PRO A 119 30.79 34.73 0.56
CA PRO A 119 30.97 35.71 1.64
C PRO A 119 29.68 36.40 2.11
N SER A 120 29.76 36.96 3.31
CA SER A 120 28.71 37.59 4.11
C SER A 120 28.84 39.12 4.16
N ALA A 121 27.73 39.78 4.51
CA ALA A 121 27.58 41.07 5.24
C ALA A 121 27.50 42.45 4.51
N GLY A 122 26.41 43.17 4.83
CA GLY A 122 26.28 44.65 4.99
C GLY A 122 25.91 45.41 3.71
N VAL A 123 24.95 46.35 3.66
CA VAL A 123 24.53 47.43 4.59
C VAL A 123 23.15 48.02 4.19
N SER A 124 22.54 48.76 5.13
CA SER A 124 21.20 49.38 5.12
C SER A 124 21.07 50.72 4.37
N SER A 125 19.83 51.25 4.42
CA SER A 125 19.30 52.63 4.19
C SER A 125 18.42 52.72 2.93
N ASP A 126 17.26 53.39 2.89
CA ASP A 126 16.65 54.40 3.76
C ASP A 126 15.12 54.44 3.57
N THR A 127 14.45 55.28 4.35
CA THR A 127 13.05 55.30 4.79
C THR A 127 12.19 56.24 3.91
N MET A 128 10.84 56.18 4.02
CA MET A 128 9.92 57.32 4.27
C MET A 128 8.44 56.82 4.27
N PRO A 129 7.48 57.58 4.85
CA PRO A 129 6.47 57.05 5.77
C PRO A 129 5.02 57.20 5.26
N VAL A 130 4.08 56.54 5.94
CA VAL A 130 2.67 56.98 5.97
C VAL A 130 2.17 56.95 7.40
N ALA A 131 1.94 58.16 7.93
CA ALA A 131 1.25 58.41 9.18
C ALA A 131 -0.26 58.37 8.95
N GLY A 132 -1.01 57.88 9.94
CA GLY A 132 -2.47 57.86 9.95
C GLY A 132 -2.98 57.22 11.23
N ASP A 133 -2.90 58.00 12.32
CA ASP A 133 -3.29 57.69 13.69
C ASP A 133 -4.82 57.52 13.86
N ALA A 134 -5.17 56.83 14.95
CA ALA A 134 -6.31 57.11 15.83
C ALA A 134 -7.56 56.20 15.83
N LEU A 135 -7.56 55.30 16.83
CA LEU A 135 -8.55 55.15 17.92
C LEU A 135 -10.01 54.76 17.60
N GLU A 136 -10.24 53.45 17.76
CA GLU A 136 -11.26 52.79 18.59
C GLU A 136 -12.35 53.65 19.29
N ARG A 137 -13.63 53.24 19.12
CA ARG A 137 -14.76 53.35 20.09
C ARG A 137 -16.04 52.72 19.53
N PRO A 138 -16.68 51.74 20.20
CA PRO A 138 -18.12 51.54 20.11
C PRO A 138 -18.83 52.13 21.34
N VAL A 139 -19.89 52.92 21.09
CA VAL A 139 -20.72 53.58 22.11
C VAL A 139 -21.79 52.63 22.65
N ALA A 140 -22.11 52.86 23.92
CA ALA A 140 -22.87 52.02 24.86
C ALA A 140 -24.40 51.91 24.65
N ALA A 141 -24.91 50.82 25.22
CA ALA A 141 -26.16 50.56 25.95
C ALA A 141 -27.36 51.55 25.90
N GLY A 142 -28.55 50.95 25.78
CA GLY A 142 -29.81 51.47 26.34
C GLY A 142 -30.63 50.34 26.99
N PRO A 143 -31.46 50.60 28.04
CA PRO A 143 -32.06 49.58 28.91
C PRO A 143 -33.59 49.42 28.75
N HIS A 144 -34.13 48.45 29.52
CA HIS A 144 -35.51 48.27 29.99
C HIS A 144 -36.39 47.23 29.29
N GLY A 145 -36.89 46.26 30.08
CA GLY A 145 -37.94 45.32 29.67
C GLY A 145 -38.15 44.20 30.69
N PHE A 146 -38.90 44.50 31.74
CA PHE A 146 -39.35 43.69 32.87
C PHE A 146 -40.09 42.39 32.44
N ALA A 147 -39.78 41.24 33.06
CA ALA A 147 -40.55 39.97 32.99
C ALA A 147 -41.78 40.02 33.94
N PRO A 148 -42.82 39.17 33.78
CA PRO A 148 -42.92 37.99 34.66
C PRO A 148 -43.64 36.79 33.97
N PRO A 149 -44.16 35.74 34.66
CA PRO A 149 -43.64 34.37 34.56
C PRO A 149 -44.64 33.36 33.96
N GLY A 150 -44.15 32.20 33.56
CA GLY A 150 -44.98 31.05 33.19
C GLY A 150 -44.14 29.78 33.11
N ASP A 151 -44.14 28.99 34.20
CA ASP A 151 -43.64 27.62 34.22
C ASP A 151 -44.60 26.67 33.46
N PRO A 152 -44.30 25.36 33.33
CA PRO A 152 -43.57 24.80 32.21
C PRO A 152 -44.46 23.84 31.42
N VAL A 153 -44.31 23.78 30.09
CA VAL A 153 -44.82 22.65 29.32
C VAL A 153 -43.64 21.82 28.84
N GLU A 154 -43.31 20.87 29.69
CA GLU A 154 -42.40 19.76 29.49
C GLU A 154 -42.86 18.94 28.27
N HIS A 155 -42.38 19.32 27.09
CA HIS A 155 -42.41 18.45 25.92
C HIS A 155 -41.08 17.71 25.85
N ASP A 156 -41.12 16.54 26.48
CA ASP A 156 -40.30 15.35 26.25
C ASP A 156 -38.99 15.57 25.49
N ALA A 157 -37.97 15.90 26.26
CA ALA A 157 -36.59 15.82 25.84
C ALA A 157 -36.17 14.35 25.74
N THR A 158 -36.56 13.67 24.67
CA THR A 158 -35.84 12.48 24.18
C THR A 158 -35.04 12.78 22.92
N ARG A 159 -34.49 13.99 22.80
CA ARG A 159 -33.28 14.17 22.00
C ARG A 159 -32.14 13.52 22.79
N VAL A 160 -31.82 12.30 22.41
CA VAL A 160 -30.57 11.62 22.76
C VAL A 160 -29.41 12.46 22.24
N VAL A 161 -29.09 13.56 22.93
CA VAL A 161 -27.73 14.10 22.96
C VAL A 161 -27.00 13.19 23.93
N ARG A 162 -26.78 11.94 23.51
CA ARG A 162 -25.55 11.27 23.91
C ARG A 162 -24.49 12.28 23.54
N LYS A 163 -23.69 12.68 24.52
CA LYS A 163 -22.36 13.23 24.34
C LYS A 163 -21.52 12.16 23.65
N ALA A 164 -21.91 11.76 22.44
CA ALA A 164 -21.05 11.16 21.47
C ALA A 164 -20.12 12.31 21.14
N SER A 165 -18.93 12.29 21.75
CA SER A 165 -17.75 12.78 21.06
C SER A 165 -17.92 12.35 19.61
N ARG A 166 -18.26 13.29 18.71
CA ARG A 166 -18.19 12.99 17.28
C ARG A 166 -16.73 12.66 17.07
N LEU A 167 -16.40 11.38 16.98
CA LEU A 167 -15.06 10.95 16.62
C LEU A 167 -14.69 11.77 15.39
N ALA A 168 -13.58 12.51 15.46
CA ALA A 168 -13.19 13.38 14.37
C ALA A 168 -12.96 12.49 13.13
N SER A 169 -13.80 12.58 12.11
CA SER A 169 -13.60 11.79 10.90
C SER A 169 -12.45 12.37 10.09
N PHE A 170 -11.54 11.52 9.63
CA PHE A 170 -10.46 11.90 8.72
C PHE A 170 -10.70 11.27 7.36
N VAL A 171 -10.32 11.96 6.30
CA VAL A 171 -10.38 11.43 4.94
C VAL A 171 -8.96 11.16 4.46
N LEU A 172 -8.70 9.90 4.11
CA LEU A 172 -7.44 9.44 3.54
C LEU A 172 -7.60 9.38 2.02
N GLN A 173 -6.89 10.23 1.29
CA GLN A 173 -6.92 10.28 -0.17
C GLN A 173 -5.65 9.63 -0.71
N PHE A 174 -5.79 8.47 -1.38
CA PHE A 174 -4.66 7.69 -1.88
C PHE A 174 -4.24 8.12 -3.28
N SER A 175 -2.97 7.91 -3.60
CA SER A 175 -2.39 8.12 -4.93
C SER A 175 -3.07 7.29 -6.03
N THR A 176 -3.72 6.19 -5.67
CA THR A 176 -4.52 5.35 -6.56
C THR A 176 -5.87 5.99 -6.96
N GLY A 177 -6.23 7.13 -6.34
CA GLY A 177 -7.51 7.82 -6.53
C GLY A 177 -8.60 7.38 -5.56
N GLU A 178 -8.38 6.33 -4.77
CA GLU A 178 -9.31 5.86 -3.76
C GLU A 178 -9.34 6.81 -2.55
N GLN A 179 -10.52 6.99 -1.95
CA GLN A 179 -10.69 7.81 -0.74
C GLN A 179 -11.42 7.01 0.33
N PHE A 180 -10.92 7.10 1.56
CA PHE A 180 -11.51 6.39 2.71
C PHE A 180 -11.79 7.38 3.83
N THR A 181 -13.04 7.41 4.30
CA THR A 181 -13.39 8.13 5.53
C THR A 181 -13.21 7.20 6.71
N VAL A 182 -12.33 7.57 7.64
CA VAL A 182 -11.97 6.73 8.77
C VAL A 182 -12.34 7.38 10.10
N THR A 183 -12.79 6.54 11.01
CA THR A 183 -13.11 6.86 12.41
C THR A 183 -12.33 5.89 13.30
N GLY A 184 -11.71 6.38 14.37
CA GLY A 184 -11.00 5.50 15.29
C GLY A 184 -9.77 4.81 14.67
N ARG A 185 -9.55 3.53 14.99
CA ARG A 185 -8.33 2.77 14.63
C ARG A 185 -8.49 1.89 13.40
N GLY A 186 -7.41 1.70 12.64
CA GLY A 186 -7.42 0.84 11.46
C GLY A 186 -6.05 0.41 10.97
N LEU A 187 -6.06 -0.47 9.96
CA LEU A 187 -4.87 -0.97 9.29
C LEU A 187 -4.90 -0.57 7.82
N ILE A 188 -3.72 -0.29 7.27
CA ILE A 188 -3.51 0.03 5.86
C ILE A 188 -2.48 -0.94 5.29
N GLY A 189 -2.76 -1.51 4.12
CA GLY A 189 -1.78 -2.31 3.39
C GLY A 189 -2.37 -2.97 2.15
N ARG A 190 -1.58 -3.80 1.45
CA ARG A 190 -2.09 -4.51 0.25
C ARG A 190 -3.00 -5.70 0.57
N ASN A 191 -2.91 -6.24 1.79
CA ASN A 191 -3.74 -7.33 2.30
C ASN A 191 -3.74 -7.27 3.84
N PRO A 192 -4.33 -6.21 4.43
CA PRO A 192 -4.29 -5.97 5.86
C PRO A 192 -5.11 -7.05 6.58
N GLN A 193 -4.51 -7.66 7.60
CA GLN A 193 -5.16 -8.64 8.47
C GLN A 193 -4.93 -8.22 9.93
N PRO A 194 -6.00 -8.15 10.75
CA PRO A 194 -5.86 -7.90 12.17
C PRO A 194 -5.31 -9.13 12.88
N GLU A 195 -4.51 -8.92 13.92
CA GLU A 195 -4.12 -9.99 14.83
C GLU A 195 -5.33 -10.50 15.63
N PRO A 196 -5.37 -11.76 16.10
CA PRO A 196 -6.56 -12.38 16.70
C PRO A 196 -7.19 -11.64 17.89
N ALA A 197 -6.43 -10.80 18.60
CA ALA A 197 -6.90 -9.99 19.73
C ALA A 197 -6.98 -8.49 19.40
N GLU A 198 -6.61 -8.09 18.18
CA GLU A 198 -6.55 -6.70 17.77
C GLU A 198 -7.91 -6.24 17.22
N HIS A 199 -8.49 -5.24 17.87
CA HIS A 199 -9.73 -4.62 17.43
C HIS A 199 -9.40 -3.41 16.56
N VAL A 200 -9.80 -3.48 15.28
CA VAL A 200 -9.65 -2.42 14.30
C VAL A 200 -10.98 -2.19 13.61
N GLU A 201 -11.34 -0.92 13.43
CA GLU A 201 -12.60 -0.53 12.82
C GLU A 201 -12.49 -0.51 11.29
N HIS A 202 -11.28 -0.24 10.78
CA HIS A 202 -11.03 -0.05 9.35
C HIS A 202 -9.91 -0.94 8.85
N LEU A 203 -10.15 -1.61 7.73
CA LEU A 203 -9.14 -2.33 6.95
C LEU A 203 -9.06 -1.69 5.56
N VAL A 204 -8.06 -0.83 5.35
CA VAL A 204 -7.87 -0.08 4.12
C VAL A 204 -6.91 -0.86 3.21
N VAL A 205 -7.48 -1.44 2.15
CA VAL A 205 -6.74 -2.22 1.17
C VAL A 205 -6.23 -1.30 0.06
N ILE A 206 -4.94 -1.33 -0.22
CA ILE A 206 -4.32 -0.56 -1.31
C ILE A 206 -4.04 -1.48 -2.49
N ARG A 207 -4.49 -1.06 -3.68
CA ARG A 207 -4.07 -1.69 -4.94
C ARG A 207 -2.64 -1.27 -5.28
N ASP A 208 -1.70 -2.17 -5.05
CA ASP A 208 -0.28 -1.95 -5.32
C ASP A 208 0.30 -3.13 -6.13
N PRO A 209 0.18 -3.10 -7.47
CA PRO A 209 0.70 -4.15 -8.35
C PRO A 209 2.23 -4.32 -8.26
N ALA A 210 2.95 -3.24 -7.96
CA ALA A 210 4.40 -3.23 -7.79
C ALA A 210 4.86 -3.92 -6.50
N ARG A 211 3.93 -4.28 -5.60
CA ARG A 211 4.21 -4.96 -4.33
C ARG A 211 5.13 -4.17 -3.40
N SER A 212 5.17 -2.84 -3.57
CA SER A 212 5.89 -1.87 -2.75
C SER A 212 5.29 -1.69 -1.33
N VAL A 213 4.00 -1.99 -1.16
CA VAL A 213 3.27 -1.91 0.11
C VAL A 213 3.23 -3.29 0.76
N SER A 214 3.54 -3.36 2.05
CA SER A 214 3.46 -4.60 2.83
C SER A 214 2.02 -5.08 3.01
N LYS A 215 1.82 -6.36 3.39
CA LYS A 215 0.47 -6.93 3.63
C LYS A 215 -0.32 -6.06 4.60
N THR A 216 0.27 -5.83 5.77
CA THR A 216 -0.14 -4.81 6.74
C THR A 216 1.05 -3.86 6.87
N HIS A 217 0.92 -2.62 6.38
CA HIS A 217 2.02 -1.65 6.28
C HIS A 217 1.98 -0.66 7.44
N LEU A 218 0.83 0.01 7.61
CA LEU A 218 0.61 0.97 8.68
C LEU A 218 -0.56 0.52 9.56
N GLU A 219 -0.46 0.89 10.82
CA GLU A 219 -1.58 1.06 11.71
C GLU A 219 -1.86 2.55 11.86
N PHE A 220 -3.13 2.91 11.98
CA PHE A 220 -3.52 4.28 12.29
C PHE A 220 -4.55 4.32 13.40
N GLY A 221 -4.69 5.50 13.98
CA GLY A 221 -5.74 5.76 14.94
C GLY A 221 -5.94 7.22 15.20
N GLN A 222 -6.85 7.48 16.13
CA GLN A 222 -7.15 8.81 16.62
C GLN A 222 -6.95 8.82 18.12
N GLU A 223 -6.28 9.86 18.62
CA GLU A 223 -6.04 10.10 20.04
C GLU A 223 -6.15 11.60 20.27
N ASP A 224 -6.95 12.02 21.25
CA ASP A 224 -7.23 13.43 21.58
C ASP A 224 -7.65 14.31 20.38
N GLY A 225 -8.33 13.71 19.39
CA GLY A 225 -8.76 14.39 18.16
C GLY A 225 -7.65 14.59 17.13
N GLY A 226 -6.42 14.19 17.42
CA GLY A 226 -5.32 14.08 16.47
C GLY A 226 -5.30 12.72 15.77
N PHE A 227 -4.77 12.68 14.56
CA PHE A 227 -4.53 11.44 13.83
C PHE A 227 -3.07 11.01 14.01
N TRP A 228 -2.85 9.71 14.17
CA TRP A 228 -1.51 9.15 14.25
C TRP A 228 -1.38 7.93 13.35
N VAL A 229 -0.14 7.67 12.91
CA VAL A 229 0.24 6.46 12.18
C VAL A 229 1.38 5.76 12.90
N LEU A 230 1.46 4.45 12.75
CA LEU A 230 2.52 3.59 13.24
C LEU A 230 2.92 2.64 12.12
N ASP A 231 4.22 2.54 11.85
CA ASP A 231 4.73 1.59 10.87
C ASP A 231 4.79 0.19 11.47
N ARG A 232 4.18 -0.80 10.81
CA ARG A 232 4.14 -2.20 11.28
C ARG A 232 5.31 -3.00 10.73
N PHE A 233 6.51 -2.45 10.86
CA PHE A 233 7.77 -3.04 10.36
C PHE A 233 7.69 -3.34 8.85
N SER A 234 7.25 -2.34 8.10
CA SER A 234 7.10 -2.45 6.66
C SER A 234 8.45 -2.65 5.96
N GLY A 235 8.44 -3.37 4.83
CA GLY A 235 9.68 -3.67 4.09
C GLY A 235 10.35 -2.43 3.48
N ASN A 236 9.57 -1.51 2.93
CA ASN A 236 10.07 -0.30 2.26
C ASN A 236 10.06 0.95 3.15
N GLY A 237 9.45 0.86 4.34
CA GLY A 237 9.31 1.97 5.27
C GLY A 237 8.20 2.95 4.92
N SER A 238 7.95 3.84 5.87
CA SER A 238 6.99 4.94 5.76
C SER A 238 7.65 6.29 6.03
N VAL A 239 7.18 7.35 5.38
CA VAL A 239 7.68 8.73 5.58
C VAL A 239 6.51 9.68 5.75
N VAL A 240 6.52 10.45 6.83
CA VAL A 240 5.51 11.48 7.12
C VAL A 240 6.05 12.85 6.70
N ARG A 241 5.37 13.49 5.75
CA ARG A 241 5.70 14.81 5.19
C ARG A 241 4.66 15.84 5.57
N VAL A 242 4.86 16.44 6.73
CA VAL A 242 4.01 17.53 7.22
C VAL A 242 4.30 18.77 6.36
N PRO A 243 3.28 19.57 5.98
CA PRO A 243 3.51 20.83 5.28
C PRO A 243 4.45 21.74 6.09
N ASP A 244 5.37 22.42 5.40
CA ASP A 244 6.33 23.36 5.99
C ASP A 244 7.28 22.77 7.06
N ALA A 245 7.41 21.45 7.13
CA ALA A 245 8.34 20.77 8.03
C ALA A 245 9.20 19.73 7.30
N GLU A 246 10.32 19.35 7.92
CA GLU A 246 11.21 18.34 7.37
C GLU A 246 10.53 16.95 7.34
N PRO A 247 10.69 16.18 6.24
CA PRO A 247 10.19 14.80 6.17
C PRO A 247 10.73 13.93 7.30
N ARG A 248 9.84 13.21 7.99
CA ARG A 248 10.20 12.32 9.09
C ARG A 248 10.01 10.87 8.68
N ARG A 249 11.09 10.08 8.69
CA ARG A 249 11.01 8.63 8.49
C ARG A 249 10.41 7.97 9.72
N CYS A 250 9.43 7.09 9.51
CA CYS A 250 8.81 6.34 10.59
C CYS A 250 9.67 5.15 10.98
N GLU A 251 9.92 5.00 12.27
CA GLU A 251 10.46 3.80 12.89
C GLU A 251 9.33 2.79 13.12
N GLY A 252 9.61 1.51 12.87
CA GLY A 252 8.64 0.44 13.13
C GLY A 252 8.22 0.38 14.59
N GLY A 253 6.93 0.23 14.86
CA GLY A 253 6.36 0.16 16.20
C GLY A 253 6.20 1.49 16.93
N LYS A 254 6.62 2.61 16.34
CA LYS A 254 6.51 3.95 16.95
C LYS A 254 5.37 4.74 16.32
N ARG A 255 4.61 5.45 17.17
CA ARG A 255 3.52 6.34 16.74
C ARG A 255 4.06 7.71 16.33
N TYR A 256 3.56 8.21 15.21
CA TYR A 256 3.85 9.54 14.70
C TYR A 256 2.54 10.31 14.55
N ALA A 257 2.47 11.50 15.11
CA ALA A 257 1.35 12.41 14.90
C ALA A 257 1.36 12.92 13.46
N VAL A 258 0.18 12.90 12.83
CA VAL A 258 -0.04 13.26 11.42
C VAL A 258 -1.17 14.29 11.36
N PRO A 259 -0.86 15.59 11.37
CA PRO A 259 -1.86 16.65 11.20
C PRO A 259 -2.58 16.55 9.86
N ARG A 260 -3.75 17.19 9.75
CA ARG A 260 -4.44 17.35 8.45
C ARG A 260 -3.56 18.12 7.45
N GLY A 261 -3.70 17.82 6.18
CA GLY A 261 -2.85 18.30 5.09
C GLY A 261 -1.52 17.55 4.94
N THR A 262 -1.21 16.61 5.84
CA THR A 262 0.03 15.83 5.78
C THR A 262 -0.04 14.75 4.71
N ARG A 263 1.05 14.60 3.96
CA ARG A 263 1.28 13.47 3.06
C ARG A 263 2.06 12.37 3.79
N VAL A 264 1.62 11.14 3.65
CA VAL A 264 2.32 9.96 4.16
C VAL A 264 2.69 9.06 2.98
N ASP A 265 3.98 8.85 2.76
CA ASP A 265 4.49 7.91 1.78
C ASP A 265 4.61 6.51 2.40
N ILE A 266 4.21 5.49 1.64
CA ILE A 266 4.17 4.07 2.03
C ILE A 266 4.63 3.21 0.85
N GLY A 267 5.91 2.80 0.86
CA GLY A 267 6.53 2.24 -0.33
C GLY A 267 6.50 3.24 -1.49
N ASP A 268 5.99 2.83 -2.65
CA ASP A 268 5.88 3.69 -3.84
C ASP A 268 4.52 4.40 -3.93
N GLN A 269 3.62 4.15 -2.98
CA GLN A 269 2.31 4.79 -2.88
C GLN A 269 2.33 5.88 -1.82
N PHE A 270 1.32 6.75 -1.84
CA PHE A 270 1.14 7.76 -0.80
C PHE A 270 -0.34 8.04 -0.55
N PHE A 271 -0.62 8.66 0.58
CA PHE A 271 -1.93 9.26 0.83
C PHE A 271 -1.80 10.61 1.51
N VAL A 272 -2.82 11.44 1.35
CA VAL A 272 -2.95 12.73 2.03
C VAL A 272 -4.10 12.66 3.02
N ILE A 273 -3.89 13.20 4.21
CA ILE A 273 -4.90 13.27 5.26
C ILE A 273 -5.65 14.59 5.17
N SER A 274 -6.97 14.54 5.15
CA SER A 274 -7.84 15.72 5.08
C SER A 274 -8.91 15.74 6.16
#